data_AF-A0A2V7PVS4-F1
#
_entry.id   AF-A0A2V7PVS4-F1
#
_cell.length_a   1.000
_cell.length_b   1.000
_cell.length_c   1.000
_cell.angle_alpha   90.00
_cell.angle_beta   90.00
_cell.angle_gamma   90.00
#
_symmetry.space_group_name_H-M   'P 1'
#
loop_
_entity.id
_entity.type
_entity.pdbx_description
1 polymer ?
#
loop_
_entity_poly.entity_id
_entity_poly.type
_entity_poly.pdbx_seq_one_letter_code
_entity_poly.pdbx_strand_id
1 'polypeptide(L)'
;MIPPGELPALPAEEGARLLAVDHLEAARAARVRLWNPAEPEALHDYRVALRRLRSCLRGYARELRSSVAGRTLRGLRRLAAATRASRDLEVHRAWLAGQGEGLAPVERAGVAWLAGRLEEAARDERAAMLRADARRFPRLHQRLRAELRTVRLTIRLDESRRRRTMASVAARQIGKAALRLRRRLGRIRGYVDATAIHRARIAAKHLRYLLEPWVLLVPGAPETLDRLKALQDTFGDIHDAHVFAAELSDLLLEAWQRGVAVTAPGSEVTSESPVPGLRALAGLLHRRGRAAFDRARADWLGPAAEPFFQGLEEAAGAIADLAGGDLEIERKFLLTGLPPMNGAAAAVEIEQGYLPGTRLVERVRRVVSADGERLTRAVKQGAGIARLEIEESLSPEDFARLWPLTEGRRIRKRRHRVADGPLTWEIDEFLDRDLVLAEVELANPAAAPALPSWLAPYVSREVTDDPGYSNFRLAAAQ
;
A
#
# COMPACT_ATOMS: atom_id res chain seq x y z
N MET A 1 -1.07 13.94 -0.85
CA MET A 1 -1.02 12.87 -1.87
C MET A 1 0.45 12.59 -2.10
N ILE A 2 0.92 11.42 -1.70
CA ILE A 2 2.28 10.98 -2.03
C ILE A 2 2.29 10.70 -3.54
N PRO A 3 3.26 11.19 -4.32
CA PRO A 3 3.45 10.70 -5.68
C PRO A 3 3.71 9.18 -5.61
N PRO A 4 2.92 8.34 -6.33
CA PRO A 4 2.99 6.88 -6.20
C PRO A 4 4.41 6.31 -6.33
N GLY A 5 5.26 6.91 -7.16
CA GLY A 5 6.62 6.44 -7.44
C GLY A 5 7.59 6.48 -6.24
N GLU A 6 7.37 7.34 -5.25
CA GLU A 6 8.28 7.45 -4.09
C GLU A 6 7.94 6.45 -2.98
N LEU A 7 6.68 5.98 -2.93
CA LEU A 7 6.18 5.13 -1.85
C LEU A 7 7.03 3.86 -1.59
N PRO A 8 7.54 3.12 -2.60
CA PRO A 8 8.28 1.88 -2.36
C PRO A 8 9.55 2.06 -1.52
N ALA A 9 10.33 3.10 -1.81
CA ALA A 9 11.66 3.33 -1.24
C ALA A 9 11.62 3.95 0.17
N LEU A 10 10.50 4.57 0.56
CA LEU A 10 10.37 5.22 1.86
C LEU A 10 10.65 4.26 3.03
N PRO A 11 11.22 4.74 4.15
CA PRO A 11 11.23 3.97 5.39
C PRO A 11 9.80 3.52 5.74
N ALA A 12 9.61 2.26 6.12
CA ALA A 12 8.25 1.71 6.31
C ALA A 12 7.41 2.45 7.36
N GLU A 13 8.03 3.06 8.37
CA GLU A 13 7.32 3.90 9.34
C GLU A 13 6.77 5.18 8.71
N GLU A 14 7.52 5.78 7.80
CA GLU A 14 7.15 7.00 7.09
C GLU A 14 6.08 6.72 6.04
N GLY A 15 6.31 5.73 5.18
CA GLY A 15 5.31 5.30 4.19
C GLY A 15 3.97 4.91 4.84
N ALA A 16 4.01 4.18 5.97
CA ALA A 16 2.80 3.83 6.71
C ALA A 16 2.07 5.05 7.30
N ARG A 17 2.80 6.07 7.77
CA ARG A 17 2.18 7.31 8.28
C ARG A 17 1.53 8.09 7.16
N LEU A 18 2.21 8.25 6.02
CA LEU A 18 1.68 9.00 4.89
C LEU A 18 0.43 8.32 4.32
N LEU A 19 0.44 6.99 4.14
CA LEU A 19 -0.77 6.24 3.75
C LEU A 19 -1.92 6.44 4.75
N ALA A 20 -1.61 6.41 6.06
CA ALA A 20 -2.63 6.65 7.09
C ALA A 20 -3.19 8.08 7.04
N VAL A 21 -2.36 9.08 6.73
CA VAL A 21 -2.80 10.48 6.55
C VAL A 21 -3.68 10.61 5.31
N ASP A 22 -3.28 10.05 4.18
CA ASP A 22 -4.08 10.09 2.95
C ASP A 22 -5.44 9.43 3.16
N HIS A 23 -5.51 8.28 3.84
CA HIS A 23 -6.80 7.67 4.19
C HIS A 23 -7.62 8.47 5.20
N LEU A 24 -6.97 9.18 6.14
CA LEU A 24 -7.66 10.05 7.09
C LEU A 24 -8.29 11.25 6.39
N GLU A 25 -7.58 11.86 5.45
CA GLU A 25 -8.10 12.99 4.67
C GLU A 25 -9.17 12.53 3.68
N ALA A 26 -9.05 11.35 3.08
CA ALA A 26 -10.13 10.73 2.29
C ALA A 26 -11.40 10.52 3.13
N ALA A 27 -11.27 10.06 4.38
CA ALA A 27 -12.41 9.94 5.29
C ALA A 27 -13.02 11.30 5.64
N ARG A 28 -12.21 12.35 5.81
CA ARG A 28 -12.70 13.72 6.01
C ARG A 28 -13.45 14.23 4.79
N ALA A 29 -12.94 14.01 3.59
CA ALA A 29 -13.59 14.41 2.34
C ALA A 29 -14.95 13.70 2.17
N ALA A 30 -14.97 12.37 2.31
CA ALA A 30 -16.22 11.60 2.22
C ALA A 30 -17.25 12.00 3.30
N ARG A 31 -16.77 12.40 4.49
CA ARG A 31 -17.64 12.90 5.57
C ARG A 31 -18.43 14.15 5.19
N VAL A 32 -17.87 15.05 4.37
CA VAL A 32 -18.58 16.29 3.97
C VAL A 32 -19.91 15.95 3.29
N ARG A 33 -19.88 14.92 2.44
CA ARG A 33 -21.03 14.44 1.65
C ARG A 33 -22.14 13.80 2.50
N LEU A 34 -21.82 13.30 3.71
CA LEU A 34 -22.82 12.67 4.61
C LEU A 34 -23.97 13.61 5.00
N TRP A 35 -23.68 14.91 5.04
CA TRP A 35 -24.63 15.94 5.44
C TRP A 35 -25.54 16.38 4.30
N ASN A 36 -25.32 15.87 3.09
CA ASN A 36 -26.17 16.08 1.93
C ASN A 36 -27.11 14.88 1.74
N PRO A 37 -28.42 15.01 1.98
CA PRO A 37 -29.39 13.93 1.77
C PRO A 37 -29.53 13.51 0.31
N ALA A 38 -29.15 14.36 -0.65
CA ALA A 38 -29.24 14.08 -2.08
C ALA A 38 -28.15 13.14 -2.60
N GLU A 39 -27.22 12.71 -1.75
CA GLU A 39 -26.11 11.84 -2.13
C GLU A 39 -26.28 10.41 -1.59
N PRO A 40 -26.89 9.49 -2.37
CA PRO A 40 -27.27 8.17 -1.89
C PRO A 40 -26.07 7.30 -1.47
N GLU A 41 -24.89 7.49 -2.08
CA GLU A 41 -23.68 6.71 -1.76
C GLU A 41 -22.77 7.36 -0.70
N ALA A 42 -23.14 8.52 -0.14
CA ALA A 42 -22.28 9.24 0.79
C ALA A 42 -21.92 8.41 2.05
N LEU A 43 -22.88 7.66 2.61
CA LEU A 43 -22.63 6.80 3.76
C LEU A 43 -21.73 5.61 3.39
N HIS A 44 -21.94 5.04 2.20
CA HIS A 44 -21.08 3.97 1.68
C HIS A 44 -19.63 4.44 1.61
N ASP A 45 -19.38 5.55 0.92
CA ASP A 45 -18.05 6.10 0.67
C ASP A 45 -17.33 6.45 1.97
N TYR A 46 -18.03 7.10 2.90
CA TYR A 46 -17.48 7.42 4.20
C TYR A 46 -17.06 6.16 4.98
N ARG A 47 -17.91 5.13 4.97
CA ARG A 47 -17.60 3.84 5.63
C ARG A 47 -16.44 3.13 4.96
N VAL A 48 -16.33 3.19 3.64
CA VAL A 48 -15.19 2.64 2.89
C VAL A 48 -13.92 3.36 3.29
N ALA A 49 -13.91 4.69 3.36
CA ALA A 49 -12.76 5.48 3.77
C ALA A 49 -12.33 5.18 5.22
N LEU A 50 -13.27 5.12 6.17
CA LEU A 50 -12.97 4.70 7.55
C LEU A 50 -12.40 3.27 7.61
N ARG A 51 -12.85 2.37 6.74
CA ARG A 51 -12.36 0.98 6.69
C ARG A 51 -10.95 0.90 6.11
N ARG A 52 -10.64 1.67 5.07
CA ARG A 52 -9.29 1.82 4.51
C ARG A 52 -8.31 2.32 5.58
N LEU A 53 -8.65 3.43 6.25
CA LEU A 53 -7.86 3.98 7.36
C LEU A 53 -7.60 2.93 8.46
N ARG A 54 -8.66 2.27 8.95
CA ARG A 54 -8.53 1.22 9.98
C ARG A 54 -7.69 0.04 9.53
N SER A 55 -7.76 -0.34 8.26
CA SER A 55 -7.01 -1.44 7.70
C SER A 55 -5.53 -1.09 7.57
N CYS A 56 -5.20 0.13 7.12
CA CYS A 56 -3.84 0.66 7.10
C CYS A 56 -3.23 0.68 8.50
N LEU A 57 -3.91 1.31 9.48
CA LEU A 57 -3.44 1.38 10.87
C LEU A 57 -3.24 -0.01 11.50
N ARG A 58 -4.05 -1.00 11.11
CA ARG A 58 -3.91 -2.39 11.57
C ARG A 58 -2.76 -3.13 10.87
N GLY A 59 -2.64 -2.96 9.56
CA GLY A 59 -1.63 -3.63 8.72
C GLY A 59 -0.21 -3.23 9.10
N TYR A 60 -0.03 -1.94 9.40
CA TYR A 60 1.25 -1.34 9.78
C TYR A 60 1.33 -1.03 11.28
N ALA A 61 0.60 -1.76 12.13
CA ALA A 61 0.53 -1.50 13.57
C ALA A 61 1.91 -1.58 14.26
N ARG A 62 2.85 -2.37 13.73
CA ARG A 62 4.22 -2.46 14.25
C ARG A 62 5.00 -1.19 13.93
N GLU A 63 4.89 -0.71 12.70
CA GLU A 63 5.56 0.48 12.19
C GLU A 63 4.95 1.77 12.77
N LEU A 64 3.66 1.75 13.15
CA LEU A 64 2.94 2.88 13.73
C LEU A 64 2.86 2.84 15.27
N ARG A 65 3.48 1.85 15.92
CA ARG A 65 3.36 1.63 17.38
C ARG A 65 3.82 2.84 18.20
N SER A 66 4.83 3.57 17.72
CA SER A 66 5.38 4.77 18.37
C SER A 66 4.60 6.05 18.07
N SER A 67 3.70 6.02 17.07
CA SER A 67 3.00 7.22 16.58
C SER A 67 1.55 7.27 17.08
N VAL A 68 0.79 6.18 16.96
CA VAL A 68 -0.66 6.22 17.18
C VAL A 68 -1.04 5.61 18.52
N ALA A 69 -1.70 6.40 19.36
CA ALA A 69 -2.08 5.95 20.70
C ALA A 69 -3.24 4.95 20.65
N GLY A 70 -3.20 3.93 21.51
CA GLY A 70 -4.26 2.91 21.59
C GLY A 70 -5.66 3.47 21.88
N ARG A 71 -5.75 4.57 22.64
CA ARG A 71 -7.03 5.27 22.88
C ARG A 71 -7.62 5.91 21.60
N THR A 72 -6.76 6.38 20.68
CA THR A 72 -7.17 6.91 19.37
C THR A 72 -7.73 5.80 18.50
N LEU A 73 -7.06 4.64 18.45
CA LEU A 73 -7.54 3.45 17.72
C LEU A 73 -8.90 2.97 18.23
N ARG A 74 -9.14 3.01 19.54
CA ARG A 74 -10.46 2.69 20.14
C ARG A 74 -11.53 3.70 19.72
N GLY A 75 -11.20 4.99 19.71
CA GLY A 75 -12.09 6.06 19.22
C GLY A 75 -12.53 5.82 17.78
N LEU A 76 -11.57 5.51 16.89
CA LEU A 76 -11.85 5.20 15.49
C LEU A 76 -12.74 3.95 15.31
N ARG A 77 -12.53 2.91 16.13
CA ARG A 77 -13.42 1.72 16.13
C ARG A 77 -14.84 2.07 16.54
N ARG A 78 -15.01 2.89 17.59
CA ARG A 78 -16.34 3.33 18.06
C ARG A 78 -17.06 4.19 17.03
N LEU A 79 -16.33 5.07 16.34
CA LEU A 79 -16.86 5.85 15.23
C LEU A 79 -17.32 4.95 14.08
N ALA A 80 -16.48 4.02 13.62
CA ALA A 80 -16.85 3.09 12.56
C ALA A 80 -17.98 2.12 12.95
N ALA A 81 -18.11 1.79 14.24
CA ALA A 81 -19.22 0.98 14.74
C ALA A 81 -20.55 1.75 14.71
N ALA A 82 -20.54 3.06 15.01
CA ALA A 82 -21.73 3.90 15.02
C ALA A 82 -22.38 4.09 13.64
N THR A 83 -21.69 3.74 12.55
CA THR A 83 -22.23 3.82 11.18
C THR A 83 -22.80 2.49 10.68
N ARG A 84 -22.76 1.41 11.49
CA ARG A 84 -23.14 0.07 11.06
C ARG A 84 -24.63 -0.05 10.80
N ALA A 85 -25.46 0.18 11.82
CA ALA A 85 -26.91 0.01 11.74
C ALA A 85 -27.52 0.81 10.58
N SER A 86 -27.17 2.09 10.46
CA SER A 86 -27.62 2.95 9.36
C SER A 86 -27.27 2.40 7.97
N ARG A 87 -26.09 1.80 7.77
CA ARG A 87 -25.72 1.21 6.46
C ARG A 87 -26.40 -0.13 6.22
N ASP A 88 -26.54 -0.95 7.26
CA ASP A 88 -27.19 -2.25 7.13
C ASP A 88 -28.66 -2.04 6.71
N LEU A 89 -29.33 -1.02 7.27
CA LEU A 89 -30.68 -0.59 6.86
C LEU A 89 -30.73 -0.03 5.43
N GLU A 90 -29.75 0.77 4.97
CA GLU A 90 -29.67 1.19 3.55
C GLU A 90 -29.63 -0.02 2.60
N VAL A 91 -28.85 -1.05 2.95
CA VAL A 91 -28.72 -2.27 2.14
C VAL A 91 -30.03 -3.08 2.15
N HIS A 92 -30.65 -3.25 3.32
CA HIS A 92 -31.91 -4.00 3.44
C HIS A 92 -33.05 -3.31 2.68
N ARG A 93 -33.16 -1.98 2.76
CA ARG A 93 -34.16 -1.20 2.01
C ARG A 93 -33.94 -1.29 0.50
N ALA A 94 -32.69 -1.14 0.04
CA ALA A 94 -32.36 -1.24 -1.37
C ALA A 94 -32.69 -2.64 -1.94
N TRP A 95 -32.43 -3.71 -1.18
CA TRP A 95 -32.84 -5.05 -1.57
C TRP A 95 -34.35 -5.21 -1.62
N LEU A 96 -35.07 -4.73 -0.58
CA LEU A 96 -36.51 -4.88 -0.45
C LEU A 96 -37.28 -4.15 -1.55
N ALA A 97 -36.81 -2.98 -1.98
CA ALA A 97 -37.42 -2.20 -3.06
C ALA A 97 -37.49 -2.95 -4.40
N GLY A 98 -36.58 -3.91 -4.63
CA GLY A 98 -36.59 -4.78 -5.80
C GLY A 98 -37.36 -6.09 -5.62
N GLN A 99 -38.09 -6.27 -4.50
CA GLN A 99 -38.89 -7.46 -4.24
C GLN A 99 -40.39 -7.12 -4.35
N GLY A 100 -41.19 -8.03 -4.91
CA GLY A 100 -42.64 -7.83 -5.01
C GLY A 100 -43.25 -8.40 -6.28
N GLU A 101 -42.49 -8.39 -7.38
CA GLU A 101 -42.87 -9.07 -8.61
C GLU A 101 -42.96 -10.59 -8.39
N GLY A 102 -44.12 -11.17 -8.71
CA GLY A 102 -44.38 -12.60 -8.51
C GLY A 102 -44.85 -13.01 -7.10
N LEU A 103 -44.98 -12.08 -6.14
CA LEU A 103 -45.56 -12.36 -4.82
C LEU A 103 -47.08 -12.26 -4.83
N ALA A 104 -47.76 -13.13 -4.09
CA ALA A 104 -49.21 -13.09 -3.90
C ALA A 104 -49.65 -11.81 -3.15
N PRO A 105 -50.91 -11.34 -3.28
CA PRO A 105 -51.40 -10.14 -2.59
C PRO A 105 -51.15 -10.14 -1.08
N VAL A 106 -51.38 -11.28 -0.42
CA VAL A 106 -51.15 -11.46 1.04
C VAL A 106 -49.67 -11.36 1.42
N GLU A 107 -48.76 -11.78 0.53
CA GLU A 107 -47.32 -11.68 0.75
C GLU A 107 -46.85 -10.24 0.56
N ARG A 108 -47.39 -9.53 -0.43
CA ARG A 108 -47.09 -8.11 -0.67
C ARG A 108 -47.46 -7.22 0.53
N ALA A 109 -48.54 -7.54 1.25
CA ALA A 109 -48.90 -6.86 2.49
C ALA A 109 -47.77 -6.94 3.53
N GLY A 110 -47.23 -8.14 3.77
CA GLY A 110 -46.12 -8.35 4.71
C GLY A 110 -44.81 -7.67 4.28
N VAL A 111 -44.54 -7.61 2.97
CA VAL A 111 -43.40 -6.88 2.40
C VAL A 111 -43.52 -5.38 2.66
N ALA A 112 -44.70 -4.79 2.40
CA ALA A 112 -44.96 -3.37 2.64
C ALA A 112 -44.85 -2.99 4.13
N TRP A 113 -45.33 -3.86 5.03
CA TRP A 113 -45.16 -3.68 6.47
C TRP A 113 -43.69 -3.62 6.88
N LEU A 114 -42.87 -4.55 6.37
CA LEU A 114 -41.43 -4.55 6.65
C LEU A 114 -40.77 -3.28 6.10
N ALA A 115 -41.15 -2.84 4.89
CA ALA A 115 -40.61 -1.64 4.27
C ALA A 115 -40.85 -0.40 5.14
N GLY A 116 -42.06 -0.22 5.68
CA GLY A 116 -42.38 0.88 6.60
C GLY A 116 -41.53 0.86 7.87
N ARG A 117 -41.36 -0.31 8.50
CA ARG A 117 -40.51 -0.45 9.70
C ARG A 117 -39.04 -0.15 9.43
N LEU A 118 -38.49 -0.66 8.31
CA LEU A 118 -37.11 -0.40 7.94
C LEU A 118 -36.87 1.07 7.61
N GLU A 119 -37.85 1.75 7.02
CA GLU A 119 -37.76 3.19 6.75
C GLU A 119 -37.75 4.03 8.03
N GLU A 120 -38.61 3.73 9.00
CA GLU A 120 -38.61 4.39 10.30
C GLU A 120 -37.28 4.17 11.04
N ALA A 121 -36.83 2.93 11.15
CA ALA A 121 -35.55 2.60 11.75
C ALA A 121 -34.37 3.30 11.04
N ALA A 122 -34.40 3.40 9.71
CA ALA A 122 -33.35 4.05 8.94
C ALA A 122 -33.25 5.55 9.23
N ARG A 123 -34.39 6.23 9.42
CA ARG A 123 -34.42 7.65 9.81
C ARG A 123 -33.77 7.86 11.17
N ASP A 124 -34.14 7.04 12.15
CA ASP A 124 -33.65 7.17 13.53
C ASP A 124 -32.15 6.85 13.65
N GLU A 125 -31.72 5.74 13.03
CA GLU A 125 -30.32 5.32 13.03
C GLU A 125 -29.42 6.30 12.28
N ARG A 126 -29.91 6.88 11.17
CA ARG A 126 -29.16 7.93 10.45
C ARG A 126 -28.98 9.17 11.32
N ALA A 127 -30.03 9.62 12.01
CA ALA A 127 -29.95 10.75 12.91
C ALA A 127 -29.00 10.48 14.10
N ALA A 128 -29.07 9.29 14.70
CA ALA A 128 -28.17 8.88 15.77
C ALA A 128 -26.71 8.81 15.32
N MET A 129 -26.45 8.24 14.14
CA MET A 129 -25.14 8.19 13.51
C MET A 129 -24.56 9.59 13.29
N LEU A 130 -25.32 10.51 12.69
CA LEU A 130 -24.86 11.88 12.42
C LEU A 130 -24.51 12.62 13.72
N ARG A 131 -25.32 12.46 14.78
CA ARG A 131 -25.00 12.99 16.12
C ARG A 131 -23.71 12.41 16.69
N ALA A 132 -23.51 11.09 16.57
CA ALA A 132 -22.30 10.43 17.05
C ALA A 132 -21.06 10.86 16.26
N ASP A 133 -21.18 11.00 14.95
CA ASP A 133 -20.12 11.48 14.07
C ASP A 133 -19.72 12.92 14.39
N ALA A 134 -20.68 13.85 14.46
CA ALA A 134 -20.44 15.26 14.77
C ALA A 134 -19.67 15.46 16.08
N ARG A 135 -19.96 14.64 17.09
CA ARG A 135 -19.28 14.69 18.40
C ARG A 135 -17.88 14.09 18.39
N ARG A 136 -17.63 13.06 17.57
CA ARG A 136 -16.42 12.21 17.67
C ARG A 136 -15.40 12.49 16.59
N PHE A 137 -15.82 12.67 15.34
CA PHE A 137 -14.90 12.75 14.20
C PHE A 137 -13.94 13.95 14.29
N PRO A 138 -14.38 15.20 14.58
CA PRO A 138 -13.46 16.34 14.57
C PRO A 138 -12.29 16.19 15.55
N ARG A 139 -12.60 15.77 16.79
CA ARG A 139 -11.59 15.52 17.85
C ARG A 139 -10.67 14.35 17.48
N LEU A 140 -11.22 13.29 16.89
CA LEU A 140 -10.46 12.12 16.46
C LEU A 140 -9.53 12.46 15.29
N HIS A 141 -10.01 13.22 14.31
CA HIS A 141 -9.27 13.65 13.13
C HIS A 141 -8.10 14.55 13.53
N GLN A 142 -8.36 15.62 14.29
CA GLN A 142 -7.32 16.55 14.77
C GLN A 142 -6.20 15.78 15.48
N ARG A 143 -6.59 14.86 16.37
CA ARG A 143 -5.65 14.10 17.17
C ARG A 143 -4.86 13.07 16.37
N LEU A 144 -5.53 12.31 15.51
CA LEU A 144 -4.86 11.32 14.67
C LEU A 144 -3.91 11.99 13.68
N ARG A 145 -4.29 13.16 13.14
CA ARG A 145 -3.43 13.99 12.28
C ARG A 145 -2.19 14.49 13.02
N ALA A 146 -2.33 14.93 14.27
CA ALA A 146 -1.18 15.29 15.11
C ALA A 146 -0.26 14.09 15.40
N GLU A 147 -0.84 12.95 15.81
CA GLU A 147 -0.13 11.69 16.09
C GLU A 147 0.64 11.15 14.86
N LEU A 148 0.10 11.36 13.65
CA LEU A 148 0.73 10.91 12.39
C LEU A 148 1.75 11.92 11.83
N ARG A 149 1.66 13.21 12.17
CA ARG A 149 2.60 14.25 11.71
C ARG A 149 3.89 14.31 12.54
N THR A 150 3.86 13.88 13.80
CA THR A 150 5.04 13.94 14.67
C THR A 150 5.92 12.69 14.49
N VAL A 151 7.18 12.91 14.09
CA VAL A 151 8.20 11.87 14.04
C VAL A 151 9.01 11.91 15.34
N ARG A 152 8.96 10.84 16.14
CA ARG A 152 9.95 10.61 17.21
C ARG A 152 11.00 9.64 16.70
N LEU A 153 12.16 10.15 16.31
CA LEU A 153 13.31 9.33 15.93
C LEU A 153 14.06 8.94 17.20
N THR A 154 13.98 7.66 17.59
CA THR A 154 14.95 7.09 18.53
C THR A 154 16.13 6.57 17.71
N ILE A 155 17.21 7.34 17.70
CA ILE A 155 18.46 6.97 17.03
C ILE A 155 19.24 6.09 18.01
N ARG A 156 19.18 4.77 17.83
CA ARG A 156 20.07 3.83 18.54
C ARG A 156 21.36 3.71 17.74
N LEU A 157 22.45 4.25 18.29
CA LEU A 157 23.73 4.38 17.59
C LEU A 157 24.47 3.05 17.40
N ASP A 158 24.02 1.98 18.07
CA ASP A 158 24.72 0.70 18.25
C ASP A 158 24.09 -0.49 17.50
N GLU A 159 22.93 -0.29 16.84
CA GLU A 159 22.27 -1.34 16.05
C GLU A 159 22.37 -0.99 14.55
N SER A 160 23.15 -1.76 13.80
CA SER A 160 23.21 -1.79 12.32
C SER A 160 21.92 -2.31 11.66
N ARG A 161 20.74 -1.99 12.22
CA ARG A 161 19.46 -2.39 11.64
C ARG A 161 19.12 -1.52 10.45
N ARG A 162 19.36 -2.06 9.24
CA ARG A 162 18.75 -1.58 7.99
C ARG A 162 17.28 -1.23 8.25
N ARG A 163 16.86 0.03 8.00
CA ARG A 163 15.44 0.38 8.07
C ARG A 163 14.73 -0.35 6.94
N ARG A 164 13.70 -1.12 7.26
CA ARG A 164 12.90 -1.83 6.25
C ARG A 164 12.17 -0.79 5.40
N THR A 165 12.25 -0.92 4.08
CA THR A 165 11.50 -0.09 3.14
C THR A 165 10.00 -0.39 3.23
N MET A 166 9.18 0.55 2.76
CA MET A 166 7.74 0.40 2.72
C MET A 166 7.33 -0.78 1.84
N ALA A 167 7.95 -0.92 0.66
CA ALA A 167 7.77 -2.05 -0.24
C ALA A 167 8.02 -3.40 0.44
N SER A 168 9.19 -3.59 1.06
CA SER A 168 9.52 -4.86 1.73
C SER A 168 8.56 -5.19 2.89
N VAL A 169 8.09 -4.18 3.62
CA VAL A 169 7.10 -4.37 4.68
C VAL A 169 5.72 -4.69 4.10
N ALA A 170 5.28 -3.98 3.07
CA ALA A 170 3.99 -4.16 2.42
C ALA A 170 3.88 -5.55 1.78
N ALA A 171 4.87 -5.98 0.99
CA ALA A 171 4.94 -7.33 0.42
C ALA A 171 4.75 -8.41 1.49
N ARG A 172 5.47 -8.29 2.61
CA ARG A 172 5.33 -9.21 3.74
C ARG A 172 3.94 -9.16 4.39
N GLN A 173 3.33 -7.99 4.52
CA GLN A 173 1.97 -7.89 5.09
C GLN A 173 0.92 -8.47 4.14
N ILE A 174 1.06 -8.25 2.83
CA ILE A 174 0.21 -8.81 1.78
C ILE A 174 0.31 -10.34 1.81
N GLY A 175 1.53 -10.91 1.77
CA GLY A 175 1.72 -12.37 1.88
C GLY A 175 1.11 -12.96 3.16
N LYS A 176 1.29 -12.31 4.32
CA LYS A 176 0.65 -12.74 5.57
C LYS A 176 -0.88 -12.65 5.53
N ALA A 177 -1.43 -11.64 4.86
CA ALA A 177 -2.86 -11.47 4.69
C ALA A 177 -3.44 -12.50 3.70
N ALA A 178 -2.72 -12.82 2.62
CA ALA A 178 -3.06 -13.88 1.67
C ALA A 178 -3.11 -15.25 2.34
N LEU A 179 -2.06 -15.64 3.09
CA LEU A 179 -2.05 -16.88 3.87
C LEU A 179 -3.16 -16.94 4.93
N ARG A 180 -3.56 -15.78 5.48
CA ARG A 180 -4.69 -15.70 6.41
C ARG A 180 -6.02 -15.89 5.70
N LEU A 181 -6.18 -15.33 4.49
CA LEU A 181 -7.36 -15.52 3.66
C LEU A 181 -7.48 -16.99 3.24
N ARG A 182 -6.42 -17.59 2.69
CA ARG A 182 -6.35 -19.02 2.31
C ARG A 182 -6.79 -19.93 3.45
N ARG A 183 -6.24 -19.74 4.66
CA ARG A 183 -6.64 -20.49 5.87
C ARG A 183 -8.08 -20.24 6.33
N ARG A 184 -8.69 -19.10 6.02
CA ARG A 184 -10.08 -18.81 6.39
C ARG A 184 -11.05 -19.42 5.38
N LEU A 185 -10.73 -19.36 4.10
CA LEU A 185 -11.49 -20.04 3.04
C LEU A 185 -11.49 -21.55 3.28
N GLY A 186 -10.34 -22.15 3.61
CA GLY A 186 -10.24 -23.59 3.90
C GLY A 186 -11.00 -24.07 5.15
N ARG A 187 -11.58 -23.17 5.96
CA ARG A 187 -12.46 -23.51 7.09
C ARG A 187 -13.93 -23.57 6.72
N ILE A 188 -14.29 -23.15 5.51
CA ILE A 188 -15.67 -23.11 5.04
C ILE A 188 -15.98 -24.48 4.46
N ARG A 189 -16.94 -25.18 5.07
CA ARG A 189 -17.40 -26.51 4.67
C ARG A 189 -18.77 -26.45 4.01
N GLY A 190 -19.59 -25.47 4.36
CA GLY A 190 -20.92 -25.29 3.80
C GLY A 190 -21.49 -23.89 3.94
N TYR A 191 -22.64 -23.68 3.31
CA TYR A 191 -23.39 -22.42 3.35
C TYR A 191 -23.69 -21.97 4.79
N VAL A 192 -24.00 -22.90 5.69
CA VAL A 192 -24.36 -22.61 7.09
C VAL A 192 -23.20 -22.09 7.95
N ASP A 193 -21.96 -22.11 7.45
CA ASP A 193 -20.77 -21.66 8.19
C ASP A 193 -20.64 -20.13 8.23
N ALA A 194 -21.70 -19.43 8.63
CA ALA A 194 -21.82 -17.97 8.59
C ALA A 194 -20.63 -17.26 9.27
N THR A 195 -20.13 -17.80 10.39
CA THR A 195 -18.97 -17.26 11.10
C THR A 195 -17.68 -17.39 10.29
N ALA A 196 -17.44 -18.53 9.64
CA ALA A 196 -16.25 -18.76 8.83
C ALA A 196 -16.25 -17.89 7.57
N ILE A 197 -17.40 -17.83 6.88
CA ILE A 197 -17.68 -16.98 5.72
C ILE A 197 -17.44 -15.51 6.06
N HIS A 198 -18.01 -15.02 7.17
CA HIS A 198 -17.81 -13.64 7.61
C HIS A 198 -16.33 -13.33 7.88
N ARG A 199 -15.61 -14.25 8.55
CA ARG A 199 -14.16 -14.09 8.81
C ARG A 199 -13.36 -14.05 7.50
N ALA A 200 -13.68 -14.89 6.52
CA ALA A 200 -13.05 -14.87 5.20
C ALA A 200 -13.29 -13.53 4.49
N ARG A 201 -14.55 -13.06 4.45
CA ARG A 201 -14.91 -11.74 3.89
C ARG A 201 -14.11 -10.59 4.51
N ILE A 202 -13.92 -10.60 5.84
CA ILE A 202 -13.09 -9.59 6.52
C ILE A 202 -11.62 -9.69 6.09
N ALA A 203 -11.07 -10.90 5.93
CA ALA A 203 -9.68 -11.07 5.48
C ALA A 203 -9.49 -10.56 4.05
N ALA A 204 -10.43 -10.86 3.15
CA ALA A 204 -10.40 -10.39 1.77
C ALA A 204 -10.44 -8.86 1.70
N LYS A 205 -11.36 -8.22 2.44
CA LYS A 205 -11.40 -6.75 2.57
C LYS A 205 -10.06 -6.18 3.03
N HIS A 206 -9.45 -6.79 4.06
CA HIS A 206 -8.17 -6.32 4.58
C HIS A 206 -7.04 -6.45 3.55
N LEU A 207 -6.95 -7.59 2.86
CA LEU A 207 -5.97 -7.83 1.80
C LEU A 207 -6.12 -6.81 0.67
N ARG A 208 -7.36 -6.49 0.28
CA ARG A 208 -7.65 -5.51 -0.78
C ARG A 208 -7.07 -4.15 -0.44
N TYR A 209 -7.32 -3.68 0.78
CA TYR A 209 -6.82 -2.38 1.22
C TYR A 209 -5.30 -2.34 1.39
N LEU A 210 -4.62 -3.48 1.55
CA LEU A 210 -3.16 -3.54 1.56
C LEU A 210 -2.56 -3.50 0.15
N LEU A 211 -3.23 -4.11 -0.83
CA LEU A 211 -2.79 -4.15 -2.23
C LEU A 211 -3.11 -2.84 -2.98
N GLU A 212 -4.23 -2.18 -2.65
CA GLU A 212 -4.73 -0.99 -3.33
C GLU A 212 -3.69 0.13 -3.56
N PRO A 213 -2.79 0.47 -2.63
CA PRO A 213 -1.77 1.50 -2.87
C PRO A 213 -0.72 1.16 -3.93
N TRP A 214 -0.62 -0.10 -4.36
CA TRP A 214 0.46 -0.60 -5.22
C TRP A 214 0.01 -0.86 -6.65
N VAL A 215 -1.29 -0.72 -6.96
CA VAL A 215 -1.85 -1.12 -8.26
C VAL A 215 -1.31 -0.34 -9.45
N LEU A 216 -0.84 0.90 -9.24
CA LEU A 216 -0.24 1.70 -10.29
C LEU A 216 1.27 1.44 -10.46
N LEU A 217 1.89 0.71 -9.52
CA LEU A 217 3.34 0.50 -9.46
C LEU A 217 3.76 -0.91 -9.86
N VAL A 218 2.81 -1.85 -9.89
CA VAL A 218 3.08 -3.27 -10.01
C VAL A 218 2.22 -3.88 -11.11
N PRO A 219 2.84 -4.44 -12.17
CA PRO A 219 2.12 -5.20 -13.18
C PRO A 219 1.35 -6.37 -12.56
N GLY A 220 0.13 -6.66 -13.03
CA GLY A 220 -0.69 -7.75 -12.49
C GLY A 220 -1.45 -7.42 -11.19
N ALA A 221 -1.09 -6.33 -10.50
CA ALA A 221 -1.78 -5.90 -9.30
C ALA A 221 -3.21 -5.39 -9.56
N PRO A 222 -3.52 -4.66 -10.66
CA PRO A 222 -4.90 -4.30 -11.01
C PRO A 222 -5.80 -5.52 -11.19
N GLU A 223 -5.36 -6.52 -11.95
CA GLU A 223 -6.10 -7.75 -12.23
C GLU A 223 -6.33 -8.55 -10.95
N THR A 224 -5.30 -8.65 -10.11
CA THR A 224 -5.39 -9.29 -8.79
C THR A 224 -6.37 -8.55 -7.87
N LEU A 225 -6.36 -7.21 -7.90
CA LEU A 225 -7.30 -6.39 -7.14
C LEU A 225 -8.74 -6.64 -7.61
N ASP A 226 -8.97 -6.77 -8.91
CA ASP A 226 -10.30 -7.02 -9.48
C ASP A 226 -10.83 -8.42 -9.13
N ARG A 227 -9.99 -9.45 -9.20
CA ARG A 227 -10.35 -10.79 -8.69
C ARG A 227 -10.69 -10.74 -7.20
N LEU A 228 -9.95 -9.96 -6.41
CA LEU A 228 -10.22 -9.80 -4.99
C LEU A 228 -11.51 -9.00 -4.70
N LYS A 229 -11.94 -8.10 -5.60
CA LYS A 229 -13.27 -7.46 -5.57
C LYS A 229 -14.36 -8.50 -5.86
N ALA A 230 -14.22 -9.30 -6.93
CA ALA A 230 -15.17 -10.35 -7.28
C ALA A 230 -15.36 -11.38 -6.14
N LEU A 231 -14.28 -11.78 -5.47
CA LEU A 231 -14.34 -12.60 -4.25
C LEU A 231 -15.15 -11.88 -3.15
N GLN A 232 -14.88 -10.61 -2.90
CA GLN A 232 -15.60 -9.83 -1.88
C GLN A 232 -17.08 -9.65 -2.15
N ASP A 233 -17.46 -9.53 -3.42
CA ASP A 233 -18.85 -9.38 -3.85
C ASP A 233 -19.59 -10.71 -3.66
N THR A 234 -18.96 -11.82 -4.07
CA THR A 234 -19.52 -13.17 -3.89
C THR A 234 -19.72 -13.51 -2.41
N PHE A 235 -18.67 -13.38 -1.57
CA PHE A 235 -18.80 -13.55 -0.12
C PHE A 235 -19.65 -12.43 0.53
N GLY A 236 -19.84 -11.34 -0.21
CA GLY A 236 -20.68 -10.22 0.14
C GLY A 236 -22.14 -10.63 0.22
N ASP A 237 -22.64 -11.12 -0.91
CA ASP A 237 -24.00 -11.63 -1.07
C ASP A 237 -24.35 -12.70 -0.04
N ILE A 238 -23.44 -13.65 0.22
CA ILE A 238 -23.69 -14.73 1.20
C ILE A 238 -23.85 -14.15 2.61
N HIS A 239 -22.97 -13.22 3.01
CA HIS A 239 -23.03 -12.63 4.34
C HIS A 239 -24.26 -11.74 4.51
N ASP A 240 -24.60 -10.94 3.49
CA ASP A 240 -25.75 -10.04 3.54
C ASP A 240 -27.05 -10.86 3.61
N ALA A 241 -27.13 -11.99 2.89
CA ALA A 241 -28.23 -12.95 3.03
C ALA A 241 -28.34 -13.56 4.44
N HIS A 242 -27.22 -13.95 5.06
CA HIS A 242 -27.24 -14.48 6.44
C HIS A 242 -27.66 -13.45 7.48
N VAL A 243 -27.15 -12.22 7.37
CA VAL A 243 -27.50 -11.14 8.31
C VAL A 243 -28.98 -10.84 8.22
N PHE A 244 -29.49 -10.65 7.00
CA PHE A 244 -30.89 -10.29 6.85
C PHE A 244 -31.84 -11.47 7.16
N ALA A 245 -31.46 -12.71 6.86
CA ALA A 245 -32.25 -13.88 7.25
C ALA A 245 -32.38 -14.01 8.78
N ALA A 246 -31.33 -13.67 9.54
CA ALA A 246 -31.39 -13.66 11.01
C ALA A 246 -32.36 -12.58 11.52
N GLU A 247 -32.27 -11.35 10.99
CA GLU A 247 -33.18 -10.26 11.34
C GLU A 247 -34.64 -10.59 10.98
N LEU A 248 -34.89 -11.19 9.81
CA LEU A 248 -36.24 -11.64 9.44
C LEU A 248 -36.77 -12.73 10.38
N SER A 249 -35.90 -13.61 10.89
CA SER A 249 -36.30 -14.66 11.82
C SER A 249 -36.76 -14.07 13.15
N ASP A 250 -36.05 -13.05 13.66
CA ASP A 250 -36.44 -12.32 14.86
C ASP A 250 -37.78 -11.59 14.66
N LEU A 251 -37.96 -10.94 13.50
CA LEU A 251 -39.21 -10.25 13.15
C LEU A 251 -40.39 -11.22 12.95
N LEU A 252 -40.16 -12.39 12.38
CA LEU A 252 -41.17 -13.44 12.24
C LEU A 252 -41.65 -13.93 13.60
N LEU A 253 -40.73 -14.13 14.55
CA LEU A 253 -41.06 -14.51 15.92
C LEU A 253 -41.88 -13.42 16.62
N GLU A 254 -41.46 -12.16 16.49
CA GLU A 254 -42.17 -11.00 17.06
C GLU A 254 -43.59 -10.88 16.48
N ALA A 255 -43.74 -10.98 15.16
CA ALA A 255 -45.02 -10.88 14.48
C ALA A 255 -45.97 -12.03 14.84
N TRP A 256 -45.43 -13.24 14.95
CA TRP A 256 -46.19 -14.42 15.36
C TRP A 256 -46.70 -14.30 16.81
N GLN A 257 -45.88 -13.76 17.73
CA GLN A 257 -46.26 -13.57 19.13
C GLN A 257 -47.31 -12.46 19.34
N ARG A 258 -47.32 -11.42 18.50
CA ARG A 258 -48.12 -10.20 18.73
C ARG A 258 -49.45 -10.14 17.96
N GLY A 259 -49.74 -11.06 17.05
CA GLY A 259 -50.99 -11.07 16.28
C GLY A 259 -51.22 -9.78 15.47
N VAL A 260 -50.20 -9.33 14.73
CA VAL A 260 -50.20 -8.02 14.05
C VAL A 260 -50.98 -8.06 12.74
N ALA A 261 -52.09 -7.33 12.63
CA ALA A 261 -52.81 -7.14 11.37
C ALA A 261 -52.10 -6.12 10.44
N VAL A 262 -52.20 -6.34 9.12
CA VAL A 262 -51.50 -5.56 8.08
C VAL A 262 -52.37 -5.37 6.83
N THR A 263 -52.37 -4.16 6.28
CA THR A 263 -53.08 -3.82 5.04
C THR A 263 -52.09 -3.53 3.92
N ALA A 264 -52.30 -4.09 2.72
CA ALA A 264 -51.46 -3.79 1.56
C ALA A 264 -51.77 -2.39 0.97
N PRO A 265 -50.77 -1.64 0.48
CA PRO A 265 -51.01 -0.40 -0.25
C PRO A 265 -51.88 -0.66 -1.50
N GLY A 266 -53.03 0.02 -1.60
CA GLY A 266 -53.94 -0.10 -2.75
C GLY A 266 -54.83 -1.34 -2.77
N SER A 267 -54.99 -2.06 -1.64
CA SER A 267 -55.94 -3.19 -1.54
C SER A 267 -56.92 -2.99 -0.38
N GLU A 268 -58.20 -3.33 -0.61
CA GLU A 268 -59.22 -3.43 0.46
C GLU A 268 -59.03 -4.68 1.35
N VAL A 269 -58.11 -5.58 0.98
CA VAL A 269 -57.84 -6.82 1.72
C VAL A 269 -56.92 -6.53 2.90
N THR A 270 -57.47 -6.59 4.11
CA THR A 270 -56.73 -6.66 5.36
C THR A 270 -56.22 -8.10 5.56
N SER A 271 -54.91 -8.28 5.71
CA SER A 271 -54.30 -9.53 6.16
C SER A 271 -54.21 -9.48 7.69
N GLU A 272 -54.58 -10.54 8.39
CA GLU A 272 -54.40 -10.63 9.84
C GLU A 272 -52.92 -10.76 10.26
N SER A 273 -51.97 -10.90 9.31
CA SER A 273 -50.56 -11.15 9.64
C SER A 273 -49.55 -10.72 8.56
N PRO A 274 -48.36 -10.16 8.92
CA PRO A 274 -47.25 -9.99 7.99
C PRO A 274 -46.50 -11.30 7.70
N VAL A 275 -46.78 -12.38 8.42
CA VAL A 275 -46.02 -13.64 8.40
C VAL A 275 -45.88 -14.25 7.00
N PRO A 276 -46.91 -14.32 6.13
CA PRO A 276 -46.77 -14.86 4.78
C PRO A 276 -45.70 -14.13 3.96
N GLY A 277 -45.70 -12.80 3.96
CA GLY A 277 -44.71 -11.98 3.26
C GLY A 277 -43.30 -12.15 3.81
N LEU A 278 -43.16 -12.13 5.14
CA LEU A 278 -41.85 -12.34 5.80
C LEU A 278 -41.27 -13.73 5.50
N ARG A 279 -42.11 -14.78 5.44
CA ARG A 279 -41.70 -16.14 5.07
C ARG A 279 -41.26 -16.22 3.61
N ALA A 280 -41.99 -15.56 2.70
CA ALA A 280 -41.61 -15.48 1.29
C ALA A 280 -40.24 -14.81 1.10
N LEU A 281 -40.00 -13.69 1.79
CA LEU A 281 -38.70 -12.98 1.79
C LEU A 281 -37.57 -13.86 2.35
N ALA A 282 -37.80 -14.60 3.44
CA ALA A 282 -36.83 -15.53 4.00
C ALA A 282 -36.44 -16.62 2.97
N GLY A 283 -37.42 -17.15 2.23
CA GLY A 283 -37.18 -18.09 1.14
C GLY A 283 -36.34 -17.51 0.00
N LEU A 284 -36.63 -16.26 -0.41
CA LEU A 284 -35.86 -15.54 -1.43
C LEU A 284 -34.40 -15.32 -1.00
N LEU A 285 -34.18 -14.84 0.22
CA LEU A 285 -32.82 -14.64 0.76
C LEU A 285 -32.05 -15.94 0.84
N HIS A 286 -32.69 -17.03 1.27
CA HIS A 286 -32.07 -18.34 1.34
C HIS A 286 -31.60 -18.83 -0.03
N ARG A 287 -32.45 -18.70 -1.07
CA ARG A 287 -32.08 -19.05 -2.45
C ARG A 287 -30.93 -18.19 -2.98
N ARG A 288 -30.99 -16.87 -2.78
CA ARG A 288 -29.91 -15.94 -3.16
C ARG A 288 -28.59 -16.31 -2.48
N GLY A 289 -28.63 -16.56 -1.18
CA GLY A 289 -27.46 -16.93 -0.39
C GLY A 289 -26.84 -18.25 -0.84
N ARG A 290 -27.65 -19.28 -1.12
CA ARG A 290 -27.18 -20.56 -1.66
C ARG A 290 -26.55 -20.40 -3.04
N ALA A 291 -27.22 -19.69 -3.96
CA ALA A 291 -26.67 -19.45 -5.29
C ALA A 291 -25.33 -18.71 -5.23
N ALA A 292 -25.19 -17.72 -4.33
CA ALA A 292 -23.93 -17.04 -4.10
C ALA A 292 -22.86 -17.97 -3.50
N PHE A 293 -23.24 -18.90 -2.61
CA PHE A 293 -22.34 -19.90 -2.07
C PHE A 293 -21.89 -20.92 -3.11
N ASP A 294 -22.77 -21.33 -4.03
CA ASP A 294 -22.41 -22.24 -5.12
C ASP A 294 -21.38 -21.60 -6.05
N ARG A 295 -21.54 -20.30 -6.39
CA ARG A 295 -20.49 -19.52 -7.08
C ARG A 295 -19.21 -19.45 -6.26
N ALA A 296 -19.30 -19.16 -4.96
CA ALA A 296 -18.11 -19.13 -4.11
C ALA A 296 -17.36 -20.45 -4.07
N ARG A 297 -18.09 -21.57 -4.05
CA ARG A 297 -17.51 -22.92 -4.09
C ARG A 297 -16.82 -23.20 -5.42
N ALA A 298 -17.40 -22.76 -6.53
CA ALA A 298 -16.82 -22.94 -7.85
C ALA A 298 -15.54 -22.11 -8.05
N ASP A 299 -15.52 -20.87 -7.60
CA ASP A 299 -14.47 -19.90 -8.00
C ASP A 299 -13.41 -19.66 -6.91
N TRP A 300 -13.76 -19.83 -5.62
CA TRP A 300 -12.96 -19.31 -4.51
C TRP A 300 -12.66 -20.33 -3.40
N LEU A 301 -13.16 -21.56 -3.50
CA LEU A 301 -12.89 -22.61 -2.52
C LEU A 301 -12.16 -23.79 -3.16
N GLY A 302 -11.32 -24.46 -2.36
CA GLY A 302 -10.55 -25.61 -2.82
C GLY A 302 -9.52 -25.24 -3.90
N PRO A 303 -9.18 -26.18 -4.80
CA PRO A 303 -8.17 -25.99 -5.84
C PRO A 303 -8.47 -24.85 -6.83
N ALA A 304 -9.74 -24.51 -7.05
CA ALA A 304 -10.15 -23.44 -7.97
C ALA A 304 -9.61 -22.05 -7.55
N ALA A 305 -9.33 -21.86 -6.25
CA ALA A 305 -8.77 -20.62 -5.75
C ALA A 305 -7.26 -20.47 -6.01
N GLU A 306 -6.57 -21.53 -6.44
CA GLU A 306 -5.10 -21.54 -6.51
C GLU A 306 -4.53 -20.50 -7.49
N PRO A 307 -5.04 -20.35 -8.73
CA PRO A 307 -4.57 -19.30 -9.64
C PRO A 307 -4.75 -17.89 -9.08
N PHE A 308 -5.73 -17.67 -8.19
CA PHE A 308 -5.91 -16.38 -7.53
C PHE A 308 -4.82 -16.11 -6.49
N PHE A 309 -4.45 -17.13 -5.71
CA PHE A 309 -3.38 -17.00 -4.74
C PHE A 309 -2.00 -16.90 -5.38
N GLN A 310 -1.78 -17.56 -6.51
CA GLN A 310 -0.55 -17.39 -7.30
C GLN A 310 -0.37 -15.92 -7.74
N GLY A 311 -1.41 -15.30 -8.32
CA GLY A 311 -1.34 -13.88 -8.69
C GLY A 311 -1.10 -12.93 -7.51
N LEU A 312 -1.62 -13.26 -6.32
CA LEU A 312 -1.31 -12.53 -5.09
C LEU A 312 0.15 -12.68 -4.64
N GLU A 313 0.73 -13.87 -4.82
CA GLU A 313 2.12 -14.16 -4.50
C GLU A 313 3.06 -13.44 -5.47
N GLU A 314 2.75 -13.46 -6.77
CA GLU A 314 3.45 -12.72 -7.82
C GLU A 314 3.40 -11.20 -7.57
N ALA A 315 2.22 -10.65 -7.30
CA ALA A 315 2.08 -9.22 -6.97
C ALA A 315 2.86 -8.86 -5.69
N ALA A 316 2.87 -9.72 -4.67
CA ALA A 316 3.67 -9.50 -3.47
C ALA A 316 5.18 -9.57 -3.75
N GLY A 317 5.61 -10.46 -4.64
CA GLY A 317 6.98 -10.57 -5.14
C GLY A 317 7.42 -9.29 -5.84
N ALA A 318 6.64 -8.84 -6.82
CA ALA A 318 6.92 -7.59 -7.54
C ALA A 318 6.94 -6.36 -6.62
N ILE A 319 6.06 -6.29 -5.60
CA ILE A 319 6.16 -5.24 -4.57
C ILE A 319 7.48 -5.36 -3.78
N ALA A 320 7.93 -6.57 -3.48
CA ALA A 320 9.21 -6.77 -2.81
C ALA A 320 10.39 -6.36 -3.70
N ASP A 321 10.29 -6.56 -5.01
CA ASP A 321 11.32 -6.14 -5.97
C ASP A 321 11.44 -4.61 -6.03
N LEU A 322 10.32 -3.88 -5.92
CA LEU A 322 10.32 -2.42 -5.76
C LEU A 322 11.04 -1.93 -4.47
N ALA A 323 11.35 -2.82 -3.52
CA ALA A 323 12.15 -2.48 -2.34
C ALA A 323 13.62 -2.22 -2.67
N GLY A 324 14.08 -2.55 -3.88
CA GLY A 324 15.38 -2.20 -4.43
C GLY A 324 15.22 -1.21 -5.58
N GLY A 325 15.45 0.08 -5.31
CA GLY A 325 15.78 1.05 -6.38
C GLY A 325 17.14 0.69 -6.98
N ASP A 326 17.37 1.12 -8.23
CA ASP A 326 18.53 0.78 -9.07
C ASP A 326 19.77 0.43 -8.27
N LEU A 327 20.02 -0.87 -8.17
CA LEU A 327 21.24 -1.40 -7.61
C LEU A 327 22.31 -1.11 -8.66
N GLU A 328 23.00 0.02 -8.57
CA GLU A 328 24.25 0.20 -9.33
C GLU A 328 25.24 -0.83 -8.80
N ILE A 329 25.47 -1.87 -9.59
CA ILE A 329 26.38 -2.95 -9.27
C ILE A 329 27.67 -2.64 -10.00
N GLU A 330 28.65 -2.18 -9.25
CA GLU A 330 29.91 -1.69 -9.80
C GLU A 330 31.08 -2.57 -9.34
N ARG A 331 31.98 -2.93 -10.25
CA ARG A 331 33.27 -3.56 -9.93
C ARG A 331 34.41 -2.57 -10.11
N LYS A 332 35.37 -2.56 -9.18
CA LYS A 332 36.53 -1.65 -9.18
C LYS A 332 37.84 -2.42 -9.21
N PHE A 333 38.78 -1.95 -10.03
CA PHE A 333 40.11 -2.55 -10.18
C PHE A 333 41.19 -1.50 -9.97
N LEU A 334 42.21 -1.86 -9.19
CA LEU A 334 43.40 -1.04 -9.03
C LEU A 334 44.33 -1.27 -10.22
N LEU A 335 44.74 -0.19 -10.88
CA LEU A 335 45.64 -0.24 -12.02
C LEU A 335 47.08 0.14 -11.64
N THR A 336 48.06 -0.46 -12.31
CA THR A 336 49.49 -0.13 -12.15
C THR A 336 49.91 1.14 -12.89
N GLY A 337 49.04 1.68 -13.73
CA GLY A 337 49.26 2.88 -14.53
C GLY A 337 48.12 3.09 -15.53
N LEU A 338 48.18 4.19 -16.28
CA LEU A 338 47.17 4.53 -17.28
C LEU A 338 47.33 3.63 -18.53
N PRO A 339 46.32 2.84 -18.91
CA PRO A 339 46.41 1.96 -20.09
C PRO A 339 46.32 2.76 -21.40
N PRO A 340 46.85 2.23 -22.53
CA PRO A 340 46.69 2.82 -23.84
C PRO A 340 45.24 2.65 -24.32
N MET A 341 44.46 3.72 -24.25
CA MET A 341 43.02 3.71 -24.56
C MET A 341 42.74 4.24 -25.97
N ASN A 342 42.99 3.40 -26.98
CA ASN A 342 42.63 3.73 -28.37
C ASN A 342 41.10 3.79 -28.51
N GLY A 343 40.56 4.93 -28.95
CA GLY A 343 39.12 5.11 -29.13
C GLY A 343 38.33 5.53 -27.88
N ALA A 344 39.02 5.95 -26.81
CA ALA A 344 38.35 6.60 -25.68
C ALA A 344 37.62 7.87 -26.11
N ALA A 345 36.45 8.11 -25.52
CA ALA A 345 35.82 9.42 -25.61
C ALA A 345 36.72 10.50 -24.98
N ALA A 346 36.48 11.77 -25.33
CA ALA A 346 37.15 12.89 -24.69
C ALA A 346 37.01 12.79 -23.17
N ALA A 347 38.15 12.85 -22.47
CA ALA A 347 38.18 12.74 -21.02
C ALA A 347 37.49 13.96 -20.38
N VAL A 348 36.84 13.74 -19.24
CA VAL A 348 36.24 14.83 -18.46
C VAL A 348 37.03 15.06 -17.18
N GLU A 349 37.22 16.32 -16.81
CA GLU A 349 37.79 16.66 -15.50
C GLU A 349 36.67 16.78 -14.48
N ILE A 350 36.86 16.09 -13.35
CA ILE A 350 35.90 16.00 -12.26
C ILE A 350 36.55 16.53 -10.99
N GLU A 351 35.94 17.56 -10.41
CA GLU A 351 36.21 18.01 -9.06
C GLU A 351 35.01 17.67 -8.17
N GLN A 352 35.27 17.00 -7.05
CA GLN A 352 34.21 16.61 -6.13
C GLN A 352 34.64 16.76 -4.68
N GLY A 353 33.69 17.17 -3.84
CA GLY A 353 33.87 17.42 -2.43
C GLY A 353 32.77 16.72 -1.63
N TYR A 354 33.12 16.26 -0.43
CA TYR A 354 32.19 15.57 0.46
C TYR A 354 31.89 16.41 1.69
N LEU A 355 30.60 16.67 1.95
CA LEU A 355 30.20 17.38 3.15
C LEU A 355 30.45 16.51 4.40
N PRO A 356 30.85 17.10 5.54
CA PRO A 356 31.15 16.37 6.76
C PRO A 356 29.90 15.66 7.31
N GLY A 357 29.97 14.33 7.36
CA GLY A 357 28.95 13.44 7.92
C GLY A 357 29.49 12.01 8.02
N THR A 358 29.08 11.24 9.03
CA THR A 358 29.55 9.86 9.26
C THR A 358 28.55 8.78 8.83
N ARG A 359 27.29 9.15 8.52
CA ARG A 359 26.23 8.21 8.10
C ARG A 359 25.54 8.54 6.78
N LEU A 360 25.57 9.79 6.36
CA LEU A 360 25.13 10.28 5.06
C LEU A 360 26.35 10.95 4.44
N VAL A 361 26.73 10.50 3.25
CA VAL A 361 27.83 11.08 2.50
C VAL A 361 27.21 11.89 1.37
N GLU A 362 27.23 13.21 1.54
CA GLU A 362 26.79 14.11 0.48
C GLU A 362 28.00 14.49 -0.38
N ARG A 363 27.85 14.34 -1.69
CA ARG A 363 28.85 14.70 -2.70
C ARG A 363 28.34 15.91 -3.48
N VAL A 364 29.13 16.96 -3.58
CA VAL A 364 28.96 17.99 -4.60
C VAL A 364 30.01 17.79 -5.69
N ARG A 365 29.62 17.91 -6.95
CA ARG A 365 30.47 17.59 -8.10
C ARG A 365 30.35 18.66 -9.18
N ARG A 366 31.51 19.07 -9.69
CA ARG A 366 31.69 19.85 -10.91
C ARG A 366 32.34 18.98 -11.99
N VAL A 367 31.76 18.97 -13.18
CA VAL A 367 32.29 18.27 -14.36
C VAL A 367 32.51 19.29 -15.48
N VAL A 368 33.71 19.30 -16.06
CA VAL A 368 34.07 20.15 -17.21
C VAL A 368 34.39 19.25 -18.41
N SER A 369 33.74 19.52 -19.53
CA SER A 369 33.86 18.79 -20.79
C SER A 369 33.84 19.74 -21.98
N ALA A 370 34.05 19.23 -23.20
CA ALA A 370 33.93 20.02 -24.43
C ALA A 370 32.55 20.65 -24.61
N ASP A 371 31.50 20.03 -24.06
CA ASP A 371 30.10 20.46 -24.17
C ASP A 371 29.66 21.43 -23.06
N GLY A 372 30.57 21.83 -22.16
CA GLY A 372 30.32 22.80 -21.08
C GLY A 372 30.52 22.26 -19.66
N GLU A 373 30.02 23.03 -18.68
CA GLU A 373 30.13 22.77 -17.23
C GLU A 373 28.82 22.22 -16.66
N ARG A 374 28.91 21.21 -15.77
CA ARG A 374 27.76 20.65 -15.03
C ARG A 374 28.03 20.57 -13.53
N LEU A 375 27.06 21.00 -12.72
CA LEU A 375 27.11 21.00 -11.25
C LEU A 375 26.00 20.11 -10.67
N THR A 376 26.35 19.20 -9.75
CA THR A 376 25.42 18.21 -9.19
C THR A 376 25.64 17.99 -7.69
N ARG A 377 24.57 17.61 -6.98
CA ARG A 377 24.59 17.12 -5.59
C ARG A 377 24.10 15.67 -5.58
N ALA A 378 24.79 14.82 -4.84
CA ALA A 378 24.36 13.44 -4.63
C ALA A 378 24.38 13.06 -3.14
N VAL A 379 23.35 12.36 -2.68
CA VAL A 379 23.28 11.77 -1.34
C VAL A 379 23.52 10.28 -1.45
N LYS A 380 24.65 9.80 -0.90
CA LYS A 380 25.04 8.39 -0.94
C LYS A 380 24.84 7.71 0.41
N GLN A 381 24.24 6.52 0.39
CA GLN A 381 24.05 5.67 1.57
C GLN A 381 24.38 4.20 1.26
N GLY A 382 25.40 3.65 1.93
CA GLY A 382 25.85 2.25 1.77
C GLY A 382 27.36 2.10 1.64
N ALA A 383 27.87 0.85 1.62
CA ALA A 383 29.27 0.48 1.36
C ALA A 383 29.31 -0.86 0.60
N GLY A 384 30.37 -1.10 -0.20
CA GLY A 384 30.51 -2.30 -1.04
C GLY A 384 29.83 -2.19 -2.42
N ILE A 385 29.47 -3.34 -3.00
CA ILE A 385 28.94 -3.57 -4.37
C ILE A 385 27.53 -2.98 -4.62
N ALA A 386 26.78 -2.60 -3.57
CA ALA A 386 25.43 -2.06 -3.71
C ALA A 386 25.26 -0.79 -2.85
N ARG A 387 24.91 0.34 -3.49
CA ARG A 387 24.77 1.65 -2.83
C ARG A 387 23.53 2.37 -3.35
N LEU A 388 22.84 3.11 -2.48
CA LEU A 388 21.78 4.04 -2.87
C LEU A 388 22.43 5.40 -3.17
N GLU A 389 22.14 5.96 -4.34
CA GLU A 389 22.54 7.31 -4.76
C GLU A 389 21.31 8.08 -5.24
N ILE A 390 21.11 9.27 -4.69
CA ILE A 390 20.10 10.23 -5.17
C ILE A 390 20.88 11.41 -5.73
N GLU A 391 20.80 11.66 -7.04
CA GLU A 391 21.50 12.75 -7.72
C GLU A 391 20.52 13.85 -8.20
N GLU A 392 20.86 15.11 -7.95
CA GLU A 392 20.11 16.29 -8.37
C GLU A 392 21.04 17.35 -8.99
N SER A 393 20.54 18.14 -9.93
CA SER A 393 21.28 19.27 -10.49
C SER A 393 21.35 20.44 -9.50
N LEU A 394 22.50 21.12 -9.43
CA LEU A 394 22.70 22.30 -8.60
C LEU A 394 22.73 23.59 -9.44
N SER A 395 22.23 24.68 -8.86
CA SER A 395 22.51 26.02 -9.38
C SER A 395 23.97 26.42 -9.08
N PRO A 396 24.59 27.31 -9.87
CA PRO A 396 25.92 27.85 -9.57
C PRO A 396 26.01 28.51 -8.20
N GLU A 397 24.94 29.19 -7.76
CA GLU A 397 24.88 29.84 -6.46
C GLU A 397 24.89 28.83 -5.31
N ASP A 398 24.10 27.75 -5.40
CA ASP A 398 24.07 26.70 -4.38
C ASP A 398 25.39 25.94 -4.30
N PHE A 399 26.01 25.64 -5.45
CA PHE A 399 27.33 25.02 -5.48
C PHE A 399 28.38 25.89 -4.79
N ALA A 400 28.40 27.21 -5.08
CA ALA A 400 29.33 28.15 -4.45
C ALA A 400 29.16 28.23 -2.92
N ARG A 401 27.93 28.04 -2.41
CA ARG A 401 27.65 28.00 -0.96
C ARG A 401 28.08 26.68 -0.31
N LEU A 402 27.91 25.56 -1.01
CA LEU A 402 28.19 24.22 -0.47
C LEU A 402 29.66 23.81 -0.61
N TRP A 403 30.34 24.24 -1.67
CA TRP A 403 31.72 23.84 -1.95
C TRP A 403 32.71 24.15 -0.82
N PRO A 404 32.70 25.33 -0.17
CA PRO A 404 33.58 25.61 0.97
C PRO A 404 33.43 24.61 2.13
N LEU A 405 32.22 24.09 2.35
CA LEU A 405 31.93 23.13 3.42
C LEU A 405 32.54 21.74 3.19
N THR A 406 33.16 21.49 2.04
CA THR A 406 33.84 20.24 1.70
C THR A 406 35.35 20.29 1.92
N GLU A 407 35.87 21.36 2.52
CA GLU A 407 37.30 21.51 2.79
C GLU A 407 37.88 20.33 3.59
N GLY A 408 39.08 19.88 3.21
CA GLY A 408 39.70 18.65 3.73
C GLY A 408 39.04 17.35 3.30
N ARG A 409 38.07 17.39 2.37
CA ARG A 409 37.33 16.24 1.84
C ARG A 409 37.08 16.35 0.34
N ARG A 410 38.10 16.64 -0.45
CA ARG A 410 37.99 16.82 -1.90
C ARG A 410 38.80 15.78 -2.66
N ILE A 411 38.46 15.55 -3.91
CA ILE A 411 39.31 14.86 -4.89
C ILE A 411 39.16 15.50 -6.26
N ARG A 412 40.23 15.41 -7.04
CA ARG A 412 40.28 15.83 -8.44
C ARG A 412 40.72 14.65 -9.29
N LYS A 413 40.00 14.36 -10.37
CA LYS A 413 40.32 13.25 -11.26
C LYS A 413 39.95 13.56 -12.71
N ARG A 414 40.58 12.86 -13.63
CA ARG A 414 40.22 12.79 -15.04
C ARG A 414 39.60 11.43 -15.32
N ARG A 415 38.39 11.44 -15.88
CA ARG A 415 37.66 10.21 -16.21
C ARG A 415 37.64 9.99 -17.72
N HIS A 416 38.15 8.83 -18.14
CA HIS A 416 38.09 8.34 -19.51
C HIS A 416 36.98 7.28 -19.60
N ARG A 417 36.13 7.36 -20.63
CA ARG A 417 35.12 6.32 -20.91
C ARG A 417 35.52 5.55 -22.15
N VAL A 418 35.61 4.23 -22.02
CA VAL A 418 36.00 3.32 -23.08
C VAL A 418 34.90 2.27 -23.24
N ALA A 419 34.24 2.26 -24.40
CA ALA A 419 33.26 1.23 -24.73
C ALA A 419 34.00 -0.05 -25.17
N ASP A 420 33.65 -1.19 -24.57
CA ASP A 420 34.23 -2.50 -24.89
C ASP A 420 33.10 -3.54 -24.89
N GLY A 421 32.61 -3.87 -26.09
CA GLY A 421 31.43 -4.71 -26.27
C GLY A 421 30.16 -4.07 -25.65
N PRO A 422 29.38 -4.81 -24.83
CA PRO A 422 28.19 -4.27 -24.17
C PRO A 422 28.50 -3.46 -22.90
N LEU A 423 29.77 -3.41 -22.47
CA LEU A 423 30.18 -2.76 -21.24
C LEU A 423 30.87 -1.43 -21.54
N THR A 424 30.71 -0.47 -20.64
CA THR A 424 31.48 0.77 -20.64
C THR A 424 32.38 0.78 -19.43
N TRP A 425 33.68 0.90 -19.67
CA TRP A 425 34.70 1.02 -18.63
C TRP A 425 34.99 2.49 -18.37
N GLU A 426 34.97 2.88 -17.09
CA GLU A 426 35.37 4.21 -16.63
C GLU A 426 36.76 4.12 -15.99
N ILE A 427 37.75 4.78 -16.60
CA ILE A 427 39.13 4.84 -16.08
C ILE A 427 39.33 6.20 -15.41
N ASP A 428 39.54 6.17 -14.10
CA ASP A 428 39.78 7.34 -13.26
C ASP A 428 41.27 7.53 -12.98
N GLU A 429 41.86 8.54 -13.60
CA GLU A 429 43.19 9.06 -13.27
C GLU A 429 43.02 10.13 -12.18
N PHE A 430 43.43 9.87 -10.95
CA PHE A 430 43.38 10.89 -9.90
C PHE A 430 44.51 11.89 -10.10
N LEU A 431 44.17 13.18 -10.06
CA LEU A 431 45.10 14.29 -10.32
C LEU A 431 45.73 14.85 -9.03
N ASP A 432 45.18 14.47 -7.88
CA ASP A 432 45.63 14.90 -6.55
C ASP A 432 46.45 13.83 -5.80
N ARG A 433 46.64 12.65 -6.41
CA ARG A 433 47.42 11.52 -5.88
C ARG A 433 47.81 10.58 -7.01
N ASP A 434 48.89 9.83 -6.84
CA ASP A 434 49.30 8.79 -7.80
C ASP A 434 48.40 7.54 -7.64
N LEU A 435 47.25 7.56 -8.32
CA LEU A 435 46.26 6.48 -8.28
C LEU A 435 45.47 6.44 -9.59
N VAL A 436 45.31 5.23 -10.14
CA VAL A 436 44.42 4.97 -11.27
C VAL A 436 43.48 3.81 -10.94
N LEU A 437 42.18 4.03 -11.14
CA LEU A 437 41.14 3.01 -10.93
C LEU A 437 40.37 2.75 -12.22
N ALA A 438 39.98 1.50 -12.44
CA ALA A 438 39.00 1.13 -13.44
C ALA A 438 37.70 0.73 -12.77
N GLU A 439 36.58 1.27 -13.23
CA GLU A 439 35.23 1.04 -12.75
C GLU A 439 34.36 0.50 -13.92
N VAL A 440 33.52 -0.51 -13.67
CA VAL A 440 32.55 -1.02 -14.64
C VAL A 440 31.22 -1.33 -13.95
N GLU A 441 30.14 -0.88 -14.58
CA GLU A 441 28.77 -1.15 -14.13
C GLU A 441 28.24 -2.46 -14.73
N LEU A 442 27.51 -3.23 -13.94
CA LEU A 442 27.02 -4.56 -14.28
C LEU A 442 25.52 -4.69 -13.98
N ALA A 443 24.83 -5.53 -14.75
CA ALA A 443 23.41 -5.79 -14.56
C ALA A 443 23.09 -6.67 -13.33
N ASN A 444 24.07 -7.44 -12.81
CA ASN A 444 23.89 -8.29 -11.64
C ASN A 444 25.23 -8.50 -10.89
N PRO A 445 25.23 -8.81 -9.58
CA PRO A 445 26.44 -8.85 -8.75
C PRO A 445 27.23 -10.16 -8.88
N ALA A 446 26.67 -11.18 -9.56
CA ALA A 446 27.35 -12.43 -9.87
C ALA A 446 28.08 -12.39 -11.23
N ALA A 447 27.90 -11.33 -12.02
CA ALA A 447 28.58 -11.15 -13.29
C ALA A 447 30.09 -10.94 -13.06
N ALA A 448 30.91 -11.81 -13.67
CA ALA A 448 32.35 -11.61 -13.76
C ALA A 448 32.66 -11.05 -15.16
N PRO A 449 32.84 -9.72 -15.32
CA PRO A 449 33.16 -9.16 -16.62
C PRO A 449 34.53 -9.69 -17.08
N ALA A 450 34.62 -10.13 -18.33
CA ALA A 450 35.91 -10.45 -18.93
C ALA A 450 36.75 -9.16 -19.01
N LEU A 451 37.98 -9.20 -18.53
CA LEU A 451 38.88 -8.05 -18.62
C LEU A 451 39.29 -7.85 -20.09
N PRO A 452 39.09 -6.66 -20.68
CA PRO A 452 39.54 -6.37 -22.04
C PRO A 452 41.05 -6.53 -22.19
N SER A 453 41.51 -6.91 -23.39
CA SER A 453 42.94 -7.13 -23.65
C SER A 453 43.80 -5.88 -23.46
N TRP A 454 43.22 -4.68 -23.64
CA TRP A 454 43.89 -3.40 -23.40
C TRP A 454 44.00 -3.03 -21.92
N LEU A 455 43.12 -3.58 -21.07
CA LEU A 455 43.05 -3.28 -19.63
C LEU A 455 43.78 -4.34 -18.80
N ALA A 456 43.63 -5.62 -19.16
CA ALA A 456 44.11 -6.75 -18.38
C ALA A 456 45.61 -6.68 -17.96
N PRO A 457 46.56 -6.21 -18.81
CA PRO A 457 47.97 -6.09 -18.42
C PRO A 457 48.24 -5.06 -17.32
N TYR A 458 47.32 -4.12 -17.10
CA TYR A 458 47.45 -3.01 -16.15
C TYR A 458 46.71 -3.29 -14.84
N VAL A 459 45.88 -4.32 -14.77
CA VAL A 459 45.12 -4.66 -13.55
C VAL A 459 46.04 -5.31 -12.54
N SER A 460 46.24 -4.65 -11.39
CA SER A 460 46.97 -5.21 -10.26
C SER A 460 46.09 -6.16 -9.44
N ARG A 461 44.91 -5.69 -9.00
CA ARG A 461 43.94 -6.47 -8.22
C ARG A 461 42.55 -5.84 -8.26
N GLU A 462 41.53 -6.65 -7.99
CA GLU A 462 40.17 -6.15 -7.73
C GLU A 462 40.11 -5.49 -6.34
N VAL A 463 39.51 -4.30 -6.25
CA VAL A 463 39.36 -3.50 -5.02
C VAL A 463 37.90 -3.12 -4.74
N THR A 464 36.95 -3.81 -5.36
CA THR A 464 35.50 -3.55 -5.28
C THR A 464 34.99 -3.43 -3.83
N ASP A 465 35.43 -4.33 -2.94
CA ASP A 465 35.03 -4.37 -1.53
C ASP A 465 36.02 -3.66 -0.59
N ASP A 466 37.08 -3.06 -1.12
CA ASP A 466 38.08 -2.35 -0.31
C ASP A 466 37.61 -0.90 -0.07
N PRO A 467 37.18 -0.55 1.16
CA PRO A 467 36.68 0.79 1.44
C PRO A 467 37.77 1.86 1.27
N GLY A 468 39.06 1.51 1.34
CA GLY A 468 40.18 2.44 1.15
C GLY A 468 40.20 3.08 -0.24
N TYR A 469 39.68 2.39 -1.26
CA TYR A 469 39.61 2.89 -2.64
C TYR A 469 38.27 3.52 -2.99
N SER A 470 37.40 3.74 -1.99
CA SER A 470 36.22 4.56 -2.21
C SER A 470 36.59 6.04 -2.34
N ASN A 471 35.98 6.72 -3.31
CA ASN A 471 36.17 8.17 -3.53
C ASN A 471 35.97 9.01 -2.24
N PHE A 472 35.06 8.59 -1.35
CA PHE A 472 34.85 9.26 -0.05
C PHE A 472 36.05 9.11 0.90
N ARG A 473 36.64 7.92 1.01
CA ARG A 473 37.81 7.69 1.86
C ARG A 473 39.05 8.36 1.29
N LEU A 474 39.24 8.30 -0.03
CA LEU A 474 40.32 8.99 -0.73
C LEU A 474 40.27 10.51 -0.49
N ALA A 475 39.07 11.08 -0.47
CA ALA A 475 38.88 12.49 -0.18
C ALA A 475 39.24 12.88 1.27
N ALA A 476 38.98 12.00 2.23
CA ALA A 476 39.24 12.23 3.64
C ALA A 476 40.68 11.90 4.07
N ALA A 477 41.51 11.42 3.16
CA ALA A 477 42.92 11.05 3.40
C ALA A 477 43.91 12.14 2.95
N GLN A 478 43.42 13.37 2.71
CA GLN A 478 44.22 14.53 2.29
C GLN A 478 44.98 15.18 3.43
#